data_AF-A0A2E8A344-F1
#
_entry.id   AF-A0A2E8A344-F1
#
_cell.length_a   1.000
_cell.length_b   1.000
_cell.length_c   1.000
_cell.angle_alpha   90.00
_cell.angle_beta   90.00
_cell.angle_gamma   90.00
#
_symmetry.space_group_name_H-M   'P 1'
#
loop_
_entity.id
_entity.type
_entity.pdbx_description
1 polymer ?
#
loop_
_entity_poly.entity_id
_entity_poly.type
_entity_poly.pdbx_seq_one_letter_code
_entity_poly.pdbx_strand_id
1 'polypeptide(L)'
;MIETVVERGQSMSERSMAMGVALLLAPNLCVVSIRFGLPVLNDIISEDIVLEIGIHTAATILGLLMFLRYRRVEDHEYHRSKIIRGLSKTYKSEDRGLWGDKSDRALEKLEGNLSNISKKSSRKSRERMSGTVGSINTEMSEVEIGEEFEADVRVSGIQTIVDDEKIREERSKNSTSISSLFGSIMDSSARRRLEREKAKAERKKAKAERKKAKMQNKKESISGTEWDAPSPSSMTRSVVSCKNCGNLNNSSVQYCSSCGDFLA
;
A
#
# COMPACT_ATOMS: atom_id res chain seq x y z
N MET A 1 27.59 -6.89 -64.59
CA MET A 1 27.99 -7.04 -63.19
C MET A 1 28.54 -5.70 -62.73
N ILE A 2 27.67 -4.82 -62.24
CA ILE A 2 28.05 -3.54 -61.65
C ILE A 2 27.14 -3.37 -60.44
N GLU A 3 27.67 -3.75 -59.28
CA GLU A 3 27.06 -3.50 -57.98
C GLU A 3 27.37 -2.06 -57.58
N THR A 4 26.34 -1.22 -57.52
CA THR A 4 26.43 0.12 -56.92
C THR A 4 25.16 0.41 -56.15
N VAL A 5 25.04 -0.10 -54.93
CA VAL A 5 23.97 0.33 -54.02
C VAL A 5 24.51 0.49 -52.60
N VAL A 6 24.85 1.75 -52.31
CA VAL A 6 24.57 2.42 -51.03
C VAL A 6 25.47 2.05 -49.85
N GLU A 7 26.69 2.59 -49.87
CA GLU A 7 27.30 3.11 -48.65
C GLU A 7 26.71 4.51 -48.37
N ARG A 8 25.65 4.56 -47.56
CA ARG A 8 25.26 5.79 -46.86
C ARG A 8 25.90 5.76 -45.49
N GLY A 9 26.80 6.70 -45.24
CA GLY A 9 27.28 7.00 -43.89
C GLY A 9 26.11 7.28 -42.96
N GLN A 10 25.85 6.35 -42.04
CA GLN A 10 24.88 6.53 -40.97
C GLN A 10 25.56 7.30 -39.84
N SER A 11 25.16 8.56 -39.68
CA SER A 11 25.36 9.29 -38.44
C SER A 11 24.81 8.46 -37.26
N MET A 12 25.59 8.30 -36.20
CA MET A 12 25.27 7.51 -35.01
C MET A 12 24.07 8.02 -34.19
N SER A 13 22.84 7.89 -34.70
CA SER A 13 21.62 8.11 -33.88
C SER A 13 20.38 7.34 -34.31
N GLU A 14 20.39 6.63 -35.43
CA GLU A 14 19.23 5.86 -35.86
C GLU A 14 19.31 4.41 -35.36
N ARG A 15 18.61 4.13 -34.26
CA ARG A 15 18.33 2.75 -33.83
C ARG A 15 17.62 2.03 -34.98
N SER A 16 18.08 0.84 -35.36
CA SER A 16 17.58 0.15 -36.54
C SER A 16 16.08 -0.14 -36.44
N MET A 17 15.32 0.31 -37.43
CA MET A 17 13.86 0.13 -37.47
C MET A 17 13.49 -1.36 -37.43
N ALA A 18 14.30 -2.21 -38.08
CA ALA A 18 14.14 -3.66 -38.07
C ALA A 18 14.21 -4.25 -36.65
N MET A 19 15.15 -3.80 -35.82
CA MET A 19 15.26 -4.26 -34.43
C MET A 19 14.07 -3.80 -33.59
N GLY A 20 13.57 -2.58 -33.83
CA GLY A 20 12.34 -2.11 -33.19
C GLY A 20 11.13 -3.00 -33.51
N VAL A 21 10.91 -3.31 -34.79
CA VAL A 21 9.80 -4.19 -35.22
C VAL A 21 9.99 -5.61 -34.66
N ALA A 22 11.21 -6.12 -34.66
CA ALA A 22 11.51 -7.43 -34.06
C ALA A 22 11.15 -7.46 -32.56
N LEU A 23 11.48 -6.41 -31.80
CA LEU A 23 11.11 -6.29 -30.38
C LEU A 23 9.59 -6.20 -30.15
N LEU A 24 8.84 -5.62 -31.10
CA LEU A 24 7.38 -5.57 -31.03
C LEU A 24 6.76 -6.96 -31.23
N LEU A 25 7.31 -7.76 -32.14
CA LEU A 25 6.79 -9.10 -32.47
C LEU A 25 7.32 -10.21 -31.55
N ALA A 26 8.49 -10.03 -30.94
CA ALA A 26 9.17 -11.04 -30.14
C ALA A 26 8.30 -11.66 -29.02
N PRO A 27 7.51 -10.89 -28.23
CA PRO A 27 6.65 -11.48 -27.20
C PRO A 27 5.55 -12.37 -27.78
N ASN A 28 4.99 -12.03 -28.94
CA ASN A 28 4.00 -12.89 -29.60
C ASN A 28 4.63 -14.17 -30.14
N LEU A 29 5.84 -14.06 -30.70
CA LEU A 29 6.60 -15.21 -31.18
C LEU A 29 6.93 -16.16 -30.01
N CYS A 30 7.25 -15.61 -28.84
CA CYS A 30 7.43 -16.39 -27.61
C CYS A 30 6.15 -17.12 -27.18
N VAL A 31 5.00 -16.45 -27.16
CA VAL A 31 3.71 -17.10 -26.85
C VAL A 31 3.41 -18.25 -27.82
N VAL A 32 3.61 -18.02 -29.12
CA VAL A 32 3.40 -19.03 -30.15
C VAL A 32 4.35 -20.22 -29.96
N SER A 33 5.63 -19.96 -29.63
CA SER A 33 6.59 -21.03 -29.36
C SER A 33 6.22 -21.89 -28.16
N ILE A 34 5.64 -21.29 -27.10
CA ILE A 34 5.16 -22.03 -25.92
C ILE A 34 3.95 -22.89 -26.28
N ARG A 35 3.02 -22.37 -27.11
CA ARG A 35 1.87 -23.15 -27.60
C ARG A 35 2.31 -24.38 -28.41
N PHE A 36 3.32 -24.25 -29.26
CA PHE A 36 3.89 -25.40 -29.97
C PHE A 36 4.63 -26.38 -29.06
N GLY A 37 5.31 -25.88 -28.01
CA GLY A 37 6.07 -26.72 -27.08
C GLY A 37 5.21 -27.48 -26.06
N LEU A 38 4.00 -26.98 -25.75
CA LEU A 38 3.13 -27.53 -24.72
C LEU A 38 1.71 -27.74 -25.27
N PRO A 39 1.40 -28.91 -25.86
CA PRO A 39 0.10 -29.18 -26.47
C PRO A 39 -1.05 -29.09 -25.47
N VAL A 40 -0.83 -29.46 -24.20
CA VAL A 40 -1.82 -29.33 -23.12
C VAL A 40 -2.25 -27.88 -22.91
N LEU A 41 -1.32 -26.92 -23.01
CA LEU A 41 -1.65 -25.50 -22.91
C LEU A 41 -2.36 -25.03 -24.17
N ASN A 42 -1.99 -25.54 -25.34
CA ASN A 42 -2.67 -25.19 -26.58
C ASN A 42 -4.15 -25.56 -26.54
N ASP A 43 -4.48 -26.76 -26.07
CA ASP A 43 -5.87 -27.23 -25.97
C ASP A 43 -6.69 -26.29 -25.06
N ILE A 44 -6.17 -25.99 -23.85
CA ILE A 44 -6.84 -25.10 -22.89
C ILE A 44 -7.01 -23.68 -23.43
N ILE A 45 -5.99 -23.13 -24.11
CA ILE A 45 -6.06 -21.76 -24.65
C ILE A 45 -6.98 -21.72 -25.88
N SER A 46 -7.03 -22.79 -26.68
CA SER A 46 -7.88 -22.85 -27.88
C SER A 46 -9.37 -23.01 -27.56
N GLU A 47 -9.70 -23.52 -26.38
CA GLU A 47 -11.10 -23.67 -25.94
C GLU A 47 -11.76 -22.33 -25.62
N ASP A 48 -10.98 -21.34 -25.15
CA ASP A 48 -11.48 -20.00 -24.81
C ASP A 48 -10.85 -18.90 -25.70
N ILE A 49 -11.67 -18.38 -26.62
CA ILE A 49 -11.33 -17.27 -27.52
C ILE A 49 -10.94 -16.00 -26.74
N VAL A 50 -11.58 -15.75 -25.59
CA VAL A 50 -11.28 -14.56 -24.77
C VAL A 50 -9.90 -14.69 -24.14
N LEU A 51 -9.54 -15.90 -23.67
CA LEU A 51 -8.23 -16.19 -23.11
C LEU A 51 -7.14 -16.06 -24.19
N GLU A 52 -7.37 -16.62 -25.38
CA GLU A 52 -6.47 -16.52 -26.51
C GLU A 52 -6.20 -15.05 -26.91
N ILE A 53 -7.25 -14.27 -27.13
CA ILE A 53 -7.14 -12.84 -27.44
C ILE A 53 -6.47 -12.11 -26.27
N GLY A 54 -6.79 -12.46 -25.03
CA GLY A 54 -6.19 -11.89 -23.82
C GLY A 54 -4.67 -12.06 -23.77
N ILE A 55 -4.16 -13.25 -24.07
CA ILE A 55 -2.72 -13.53 -24.04
C ILE A 55 -2.01 -12.77 -25.16
N HIS A 56 -2.55 -12.78 -26.38
CA HIS A 56 -1.96 -12.06 -27.51
C HIS A 56 -2.05 -10.54 -27.36
N THR A 57 -3.12 -10.01 -26.77
CA THR A 57 -3.22 -8.57 -26.45
C THR A 57 -2.22 -8.17 -25.36
N ALA A 58 -2.05 -8.98 -24.31
CA ALA A 58 -1.01 -8.73 -23.31
C ALA A 58 0.41 -8.78 -23.92
N ALA A 59 0.69 -9.75 -24.79
CA ALA A 59 1.98 -9.87 -25.48
C ALA A 59 2.26 -8.70 -26.44
N THR A 60 1.25 -8.26 -27.20
CA THR A 60 1.37 -7.06 -28.06
C THR A 60 1.58 -5.78 -27.24
N ILE A 61 0.92 -5.61 -26.09
CA ILE A 61 1.16 -4.48 -25.19
C ILE A 61 2.60 -4.49 -24.66
N LEU A 62 3.11 -5.66 -24.26
CA LEU A 62 4.50 -5.80 -23.81
C LEU A 62 5.49 -5.47 -24.94
N GLY A 63 5.25 -5.98 -26.14
CA GLY A 63 6.05 -5.68 -27.33
C GLY A 63 6.03 -4.20 -27.69
N LEU A 64 4.85 -3.56 -27.59
CA LEU A 64 4.70 -2.11 -27.79
C LEU A 64 5.50 -1.33 -26.73
N LEU A 65 5.45 -1.73 -25.46
CA LEU A 65 6.23 -1.07 -24.40
C LEU A 65 7.73 -1.18 -24.66
N MET A 66 8.21 -2.37 -25.07
CA MET A 66 9.59 -2.58 -25.47
C MET A 66 9.96 -1.72 -26.68
N PHE A 67 9.11 -1.65 -27.70
CA PHE A 67 9.30 -0.83 -28.89
C PHE A 67 9.37 0.67 -28.57
N LEU A 68 8.46 1.17 -27.73
CA LEU A 68 8.45 2.57 -27.31
C LEU A 68 9.70 2.90 -26.49
N ARG A 69 10.12 1.99 -25.60
CA ARG A 69 11.36 2.16 -24.83
C ARG A 69 12.60 2.09 -25.73
N TYR A 70 12.61 1.20 -26.71
CA TYR A 70 13.66 1.09 -27.72
C TYR A 70 13.69 2.30 -28.65
N ARG A 71 12.57 2.97 -28.93
CA ARG A 71 12.58 4.22 -29.69
C ARG A 71 12.92 5.45 -28.86
N ARG A 72 12.81 5.36 -27.54
CA ARG A 72 13.23 6.43 -26.64
C ARG A 72 14.75 6.49 -26.63
N VAL A 73 15.30 7.30 -27.52
CA VAL A 73 16.68 7.75 -27.49
C VAL A 73 16.69 9.03 -26.68
N GLU A 74 17.44 9.03 -25.58
CA GLU A 74 17.74 10.25 -24.85
C GLU A 74 18.94 10.87 -25.54
N ASP A 75 18.68 11.69 -26.56
CA ASP A 75 19.74 12.39 -27.27
C ASP A 75 20.55 13.27 -26.32
N HIS A 76 21.79 13.59 -26.68
CA HIS A 76 22.60 14.55 -25.92
C HIS A 76 21.89 15.91 -25.80
N GLU A 77 21.09 16.29 -26.81
CA GLU A 77 20.22 17.46 -26.77
C GLU A 77 19.09 17.32 -25.75
N TYR A 78 18.57 16.11 -25.52
CA TYR A 78 17.58 15.85 -24.48
C TYR A 78 18.20 16.04 -23.09
N HIS A 79 19.44 15.61 -22.85
CA HIS A 79 20.14 15.87 -21.60
C HIS A 79 20.42 17.36 -21.39
N ARG A 80 20.89 18.07 -22.43
CA ARG A 80 21.08 19.52 -22.39
C ARG A 80 19.76 20.25 -22.10
N SER A 81 18.69 19.87 -22.78
CA SER A 81 17.35 20.44 -22.59
C SER A 81 16.77 20.10 -21.22
N LYS A 82 17.07 18.92 -20.65
CA LYS A 82 16.66 18.51 -19.30
C LYS A 82 17.33 19.37 -18.24
N ILE A 83 18.63 19.68 -18.40
CA ILE A 83 19.36 20.60 -17.52
C ILE A 83 18.75 22.01 -17.60
N ILE A 84 18.53 22.51 -18.83
CA ILE A 84 17.91 23.84 -19.04
C ILE A 84 16.49 23.89 -18.46
N ARG A 85 15.69 22.82 -18.62
CA ARG A 85 14.36 22.71 -17.98
C ARG A 85 14.45 22.68 -16.46
N GLY A 86 15.48 22.06 -15.88
CA GLY A 86 15.73 22.10 -14.44
C GLY A 86 15.91 23.53 -13.94
N LEU A 87 16.63 24.35 -14.70
CA LEU A 87 16.89 25.76 -14.38
C LEU A 87 15.72 26.70 -14.74
N SER A 88 14.80 26.27 -15.61
CA SER A 88 13.67 27.09 -16.06
C SER A 88 12.80 27.60 -14.91
N LYS A 89 12.70 26.88 -13.79
CA LYS A 89 11.95 27.32 -12.62
C LYS A 89 12.66 28.49 -11.92
N THR A 90 13.98 28.44 -11.83
CA THR A 90 14.82 29.49 -11.24
C THR A 90 14.77 30.76 -12.08
N TYR A 91 14.92 30.64 -13.41
CA TYR A 91 14.74 31.76 -14.33
C TYR A 91 13.33 32.36 -14.25
N LYS A 92 12.29 31.51 -14.22
CA LYS A 92 10.90 31.98 -14.08
C LYS A 92 10.59 32.56 -12.70
N SER A 93 11.42 32.33 -11.68
CA SER A 93 11.33 33.04 -10.40
C SER A 93 12.11 34.35 -10.44
N GLU A 94 13.28 34.36 -11.07
CA GLU A 94 14.10 35.54 -11.30
C GLU A 94 13.33 36.62 -12.10
N ASP A 95 12.75 36.25 -13.24
CA ASP A 95 11.89 37.11 -14.07
C ASP A 95 10.69 37.66 -13.30
N ARG A 96 10.25 36.95 -12.26
CA ARG A 96 9.15 37.37 -11.39
C ARG A 96 9.63 38.27 -10.25
N GLY A 97 10.85 38.75 -10.30
CA GLY A 97 11.43 39.68 -9.32
C GLY A 97 11.71 39.04 -7.97
N LEU A 98 12.21 37.79 -7.95
CA LEU A 98 12.54 37.12 -6.68
C LEU A 98 13.59 37.87 -5.86
N TRP A 99 14.49 38.62 -6.51
CA TRP A 99 15.67 39.27 -5.93
C TRP A 99 15.47 40.72 -5.48
N GLY A 100 14.27 41.29 -5.66
CA GLY A 100 13.92 42.61 -5.14
C GLY A 100 12.81 42.48 -4.10
N ASP A 101 11.63 43.00 -4.43
CA ASP A 101 10.49 43.09 -3.52
C ASP A 101 10.11 41.77 -2.80
N LYS A 102 10.34 40.60 -3.43
CA LYS A 102 10.01 39.31 -2.82
C LYS A 102 11.09 38.80 -1.88
N SER A 103 12.38 39.00 -2.18
CA SER A 103 13.47 38.68 -1.25
C SER A 103 13.41 39.62 -0.07
N ASP A 104 13.19 40.91 -0.30
CA ASP A 104 13.14 41.92 0.76
C ASP A 104 11.97 41.66 1.71
N ARG A 105 10.78 41.32 1.17
CA ARG A 105 9.62 40.89 1.99
C ARG A 105 9.85 39.55 2.69
N ALA A 106 10.63 38.63 2.11
CA ALA A 106 10.99 37.37 2.77
C ALA A 106 11.97 37.61 3.91
N LEU A 107 12.93 38.53 3.73
CA LEU A 107 13.87 39.01 4.73
C LEU A 107 13.13 39.72 5.87
N GLU A 108 12.25 40.66 5.55
CA GLU A 108 11.41 41.37 6.52
C GLU A 108 10.52 40.40 7.33
N LYS A 109 9.99 39.36 6.68
CA LYS A 109 9.25 38.30 7.38
C LYS A 109 10.15 37.45 8.27
N LEU A 110 11.37 37.14 7.85
CA LEU A 110 12.32 36.39 8.67
C LEU A 110 12.79 37.23 9.85
N GLU A 111 13.06 38.52 9.67
CA GLU A 111 13.40 39.49 10.71
C GLU A 111 12.23 39.70 11.68
N GLY A 112 11.01 39.87 11.15
CA GLY A 112 9.79 39.99 11.96
C GLY A 112 9.42 38.69 12.68
N ASN A 113 9.72 37.53 12.10
CA ASN A 113 9.59 36.26 12.81
C ASN A 113 10.71 36.06 13.83
N LEU A 114 11.93 36.55 13.58
CA LEU A 114 13.04 36.52 14.54
C LEU A 114 12.72 37.36 15.79
N SER A 115 12.02 38.50 15.62
CA SER A 115 11.53 39.29 16.75
C SER A 115 10.43 38.58 17.55
N ASN A 116 9.67 37.69 16.91
CA ASN A 116 8.57 36.93 17.52
C ASN A 116 8.96 35.52 17.99
N ILE A 117 10.15 35.01 17.60
CA ILE A 117 10.68 33.74 18.11
C ILE A 117 10.97 33.92 19.60
N SER A 118 10.20 33.21 20.41
CA SER A 118 10.35 33.06 21.85
C SER A 118 11.83 33.01 22.26
N LYS A 119 12.20 33.84 23.25
CA LYS A 119 13.55 34.10 23.79
C LYS A 119 14.37 32.84 24.14
N LYS A 120 13.76 31.65 24.17
CA LYS A 120 14.44 30.37 24.43
C LYS A 120 15.12 29.74 23.18
N SER A 121 14.49 29.80 22.01
CA SER A 121 15.03 29.18 20.78
C SER A 121 16.02 30.12 20.05
N SER A 122 15.78 31.43 20.09
CA SER A 122 16.66 32.43 19.51
C SER A 122 17.97 32.64 20.27
N ARG A 123 18.03 32.33 21.58
CA ARG A 123 19.27 32.44 22.38
C ARG A 123 20.39 31.54 21.85
N LYS A 124 20.12 30.26 21.59
CA LYS A 124 21.15 29.31 21.11
C LYS A 124 21.65 29.63 19.70
N SER A 125 20.80 30.21 18.84
CA SER A 125 21.20 30.68 17.51
C SER A 125 21.97 32.00 17.60
N ARG A 126 21.56 32.93 18.48
CA ARG A 126 22.23 34.21 18.69
C ARG A 126 23.58 34.05 19.39
N GLU A 127 23.70 33.14 20.35
CA GLU A 127 24.96 32.76 21.02
C GLU A 127 25.96 32.15 20.02
N ARG A 128 25.48 31.39 19.01
CA ARG A 128 26.33 30.87 17.92
C ARG A 128 26.73 31.95 16.91
N MET A 129 25.87 32.92 16.64
CA MET A 129 26.17 34.04 15.73
C MET A 129 26.97 35.17 16.39
N SER A 130 27.04 35.22 17.73
CA SER A 130 27.82 36.22 18.46
C SER A 130 29.28 35.82 18.72
N GLY A 131 29.73 34.67 18.21
CA GLY A 131 31.12 34.24 18.34
C GLY A 131 32.06 35.06 17.45
N THR A 132 33.25 35.39 17.95
CA THR A 132 34.32 35.99 17.15
C THR A 132 34.88 34.95 16.19
N VAL A 133 35.17 35.30 14.93
CA VAL A 133 35.66 34.35 13.90
C VAL A 133 36.89 33.54 14.36
N GLY A 134 37.71 34.10 15.26
CA GLY A 134 38.87 33.41 15.86
C GLY A 134 38.54 32.26 16.82
N SER A 135 37.33 32.19 17.39
CA SER A 135 36.90 31.10 18.27
C SER A 135 36.32 29.89 17.52
N ILE A 136 36.25 29.96 16.18
CA ILE A 136 35.83 28.85 15.32
C ILE A 136 36.95 27.80 15.18
N ASN A 137 38.20 28.20 15.44
CA ASN A 137 39.37 27.32 15.34
C ASN A 137 39.82 26.72 16.69
N THR A 138 39.13 27.05 17.78
CA THR A 138 39.33 26.36 19.06
C THR A 138 38.56 25.06 19.06
N GLU A 139 39.27 23.95 19.07
CA GLU A 139 38.70 22.61 19.19
C GLU A 139 37.76 22.52 20.40
N MET A 140 36.60 21.88 20.19
CA MET A 140 35.56 21.76 21.19
C MET A 140 36.05 20.86 22.34
N SER A 141 35.90 21.31 23.59
CA SER A 141 36.29 20.51 24.76
C SER A 141 35.53 19.19 24.79
N GLU A 142 36.26 18.09 24.94
CA GLU A 142 35.71 16.74 25.07
C GLU A 142 34.83 16.64 26.33
N VAL A 143 33.61 16.13 26.16
CA VAL A 143 32.65 15.86 27.24
C VAL A 143 32.37 14.36 27.19
N GLU A 144 32.66 13.65 28.28
CA GLU A 144 32.33 12.23 28.42
C GLU A 144 30.81 12.07 28.53
N ILE A 145 30.24 11.39 27.54
CA ILE A 145 28.80 11.13 27.44
C ILE A 145 28.52 9.78 28.10
N GLY A 146 27.71 9.76 29.17
CA GLY A 146 27.25 8.51 29.78
C GLY A 146 26.32 7.71 28.86
N GLU A 147 26.20 6.40 29.10
CA GLU A 147 25.53 5.41 28.23
C GLU A 147 24.03 5.66 27.94
N GLU A 148 23.42 6.70 28.53
CA GLU A 148 22.00 7.08 28.35
C GLU A 148 21.84 8.44 27.66
N PHE A 149 22.60 8.69 26.59
CA PHE A 149 22.43 9.89 25.77
C PHE A 149 22.01 9.53 24.35
N GLU A 150 20.74 9.79 24.03
CA GLU A 150 20.26 9.72 22.65
C GLU A 150 20.59 11.04 21.95
N ALA A 151 21.62 11.02 21.12
CA ALA A 151 22.08 12.19 20.38
C ALA A 151 21.09 12.55 19.25
N ASP A 152 20.31 13.64 19.39
CA ASP A 152 19.61 14.27 18.24
C ASP A 152 20.63 14.98 17.35
N VAL A 153 21.33 14.21 16.52
CA VAL A 153 22.28 14.71 15.52
C VAL A 153 21.48 15.33 14.37
N ARG A 154 20.99 16.55 14.57
CA ARG A 154 20.56 17.40 13.46
C ARG A 154 21.77 18.06 12.83
N VAL A 155 22.24 17.44 11.75
CA VAL A 155 23.23 18.03 10.85
C VAL A 155 22.61 19.23 10.15
N SER A 156 22.60 20.40 10.80
CA SER A 156 22.34 21.68 10.15
C SER A 156 23.56 22.04 9.31
N GLY A 157 23.60 21.58 8.06
CA GLY A 157 24.70 21.91 7.16
C GLY A 157 24.69 21.19 5.81
N ILE A 158 23.95 20.10 5.64
CA ILE A 158 23.77 19.47 4.33
C ILE A 158 22.40 19.87 3.79
N GLN A 159 22.38 21.03 3.16
CA GLN A 159 21.32 21.42 2.23
C GLN A 159 21.69 20.87 0.85
N THR A 160 21.86 19.55 0.75
CA THR A 160 21.96 18.88 -0.55
C THR A 160 21.16 17.58 -0.48
N ILE A 161 20.29 17.41 -1.48
CA ILE A 161 19.56 16.20 -1.89
C ILE A 161 18.45 15.59 -1.00
N VAL A 162 18.42 15.76 0.33
CA VAL A 162 17.43 15.05 1.17
C VAL A 162 16.08 15.80 1.34
N ASP A 163 16.07 17.13 1.22
CA ASP A 163 14.83 17.92 1.36
C ASP A 163 13.95 17.96 0.11
N ASP A 164 14.45 17.53 -1.06
CA ASP A 164 13.64 17.47 -2.29
C ASP A 164 12.53 16.41 -2.20
N GLU A 165 12.71 15.34 -1.43
CA GLU A 165 11.69 14.29 -1.31
C GLU A 165 10.53 14.73 -0.39
N LYS A 166 10.83 15.49 0.67
CA LYS A 166 9.82 16.05 1.58
C LYS A 166 9.03 17.19 0.92
N ILE A 167 9.70 18.01 0.12
CA ILE A 167 9.06 19.04 -0.71
C ILE A 167 8.25 18.38 -1.86
N ARG A 168 8.68 17.24 -2.40
CA ARG A 168 7.90 16.44 -3.37
C ARG A 168 6.66 15.82 -2.74
N GLU A 169 6.73 15.28 -1.52
CA GLU A 169 5.55 14.76 -0.80
C GLU A 169 4.49 15.85 -0.58
N GLU A 170 4.91 17.05 -0.14
CA GLU A 170 4.00 18.18 0.06
C GLU A 170 3.41 18.70 -1.26
N ARG A 171 4.18 18.68 -2.35
CA ARG A 171 3.72 19.09 -3.68
C ARG A 171 2.88 18.01 -4.39
N SER A 172 3.06 16.73 -4.05
CA SER A 172 2.30 15.60 -4.60
C SER A 172 0.83 15.60 -4.18
N LYS A 173 0.49 16.28 -3.07
CA LYS A 173 -0.89 16.50 -2.63
C LYS A 173 -1.66 17.45 -3.56
N ASN A 174 -0.97 18.26 -4.37
CA ASN A 174 -1.58 19.27 -5.25
C ASN A 174 -1.44 18.96 -6.76
N SER A 175 -0.81 17.86 -7.16
CA SER A 175 -0.94 17.36 -8.53
C SER A 175 -1.67 16.04 -8.51
N THR A 176 -2.83 15.97 -9.17
CA THR A 176 -3.58 14.74 -9.45
C THR A 176 -2.71 13.76 -10.24
N SER A 177 -1.87 13.04 -9.52
CA SER A 177 -1.02 11.97 -10.03
C SER A 177 -1.84 10.69 -10.06
N ILE A 178 -1.58 9.83 -11.03
CA ILE A 178 -2.28 8.54 -11.21
C ILE A 178 -2.25 7.68 -9.92
N SER A 179 -1.25 7.87 -9.05
CA SER A 179 -1.17 7.25 -7.72
C SER A 179 -2.29 7.70 -6.76
N SER A 180 -2.76 8.94 -6.83
CA SER A 180 -3.88 9.43 -6.00
C SER A 180 -5.22 8.85 -6.44
N LEU A 181 -5.37 8.52 -7.73
CA LEU A 181 -6.55 7.81 -8.24
C LEU A 181 -6.60 6.37 -7.72
N PHE A 182 -5.49 5.63 -7.76
CA PHE A 182 -5.44 4.29 -7.17
C PHE A 182 -5.58 4.30 -5.64
N GLY A 183 -5.02 5.30 -4.96
CA GLY A 183 -5.24 5.51 -3.53
C GLY A 183 -6.71 5.70 -3.18
N SER A 184 -7.45 6.50 -3.95
CA SER A 184 -8.89 6.74 -3.71
C SER A 184 -9.75 5.48 -3.90
N ILE A 185 -9.37 4.59 -4.81
CA ILE A 185 -10.06 3.31 -5.04
C ILE A 185 -9.79 2.35 -3.88
N MET A 186 -8.54 2.30 -3.40
CA MET A 186 -8.15 1.46 -2.26
C MET A 186 -8.80 1.95 -0.95
N ASP A 187 -8.86 3.26 -0.73
CA ASP A 187 -9.55 3.87 0.41
C ASP A 187 -11.07 3.65 0.35
N SER A 188 -11.67 3.70 -0.84
CA SER A 188 -13.09 3.37 -1.02
C SER A 188 -13.42 1.92 -0.65
N SER A 189 -12.53 0.98 -0.99
CA SER A 189 -12.65 -0.43 -0.60
C SER A 189 -12.50 -0.64 0.91
N ALA A 190 -11.53 0.05 1.54
CA ALA A 190 -11.33 0.01 2.98
C ALA A 190 -12.54 0.59 3.74
N ARG A 191 -13.08 1.73 3.29
CA ARG A 191 -14.30 2.35 3.87
C ARG A 191 -15.51 1.43 3.77
N ARG A 192 -15.74 0.77 2.63
CA ARG A 192 -16.83 -0.21 2.46
C ARG A 192 -16.72 -1.40 3.40
N ARG A 193 -15.49 -1.86 3.72
CA ARG A 193 -15.28 -2.94 4.70
C ARG A 193 -15.63 -2.47 6.12
N LEU A 194 -15.18 -1.29 6.51
CA LEU A 194 -15.50 -0.70 7.82
C LEU A 194 -17.00 -0.43 8.00
N GLU A 195 -17.68 0.07 6.97
CA GLU A 195 -19.13 0.27 6.99
C GLU A 195 -19.90 -1.04 7.12
N ARG A 196 -19.46 -2.11 6.42
CA ARG A 196 -20.04 -3.44 6.56
C ARG A 196 -19.85 -4.01 7.96
N GLU A 197 -18.70 -3.77 8.60
CA GLU A 197 -18.45 -4.19 9.97
C GLU A 197 -19.30 -3.41 10.98
N LYS A 198 -19.40 -2.08 10.81
CA LYS A 198 -20.29 -1.23 11.61
C LYS A 198 -21.76 -1.66 11.48
N ALA A 199 -22.25 -1.87 10.25
CA ALA A 199 -23.62 -2.33 10.02
C ALA A 199 -23.86 -3.74 10.58
N LYS A 200 -22.87 -4.65 10.54
CA LYS A 200 -22.97 -5.96 11.19
C LYS A 200 -23.00 -5.83 12.72
N ALA A 201 -22.20 -4.93 13.30
CA ALA A 201 -22.18 -4.66 14.73
C ALA A 201 -23.52 -4.07 15.20
N GLU A 202 -24.08 -3.11 14.47
CA GLU A 202 -25.41 -2.53 14.75
C GLU A 202 -26.52 -3.57 14.62
N ARG A 203 -26.49 -4.42 13.58
CA ARG A 203 -27.44 -5.54 13.45
C ARG A 203 -27.34 -6.53 14.61
N LYS A 204 -26.12 -6.80 15.12
CA LYS A 204 -25.93 -7.65 16.30
C LYS A 204 -26.48 -6.97 17.56
N LYS A 205 -26.23 -5.68 17.75
CA LYS A 205 -26.78 -4.88 18.87
C LYS A 205 -28.30 -4.84 18.83
N ALA A 206 -28.90 -4.50 17.69
CA ALA A 206 -30.36 -4.48 17.51
C ALA A 206 -31.00 -5.87 17.71
N LYS A 207 -30.34 -6.96 17.28
CA LYS A 207 -30.79 -8.33 17.58
C LYS A 207 -30.70 -8.66 19.07
N ALA A 208 -29.66 -8.21 19.75
CA ALA A 208 -29.50 -8.41 21.20
C ALA A 208 -30.55 -7.61 21.99
N GLU A 209 -30.82 -6.37 21.59
CA GLU A 209 -31.88 -5.53 22.17
C GLU A 209 -33.26 -6.11 21.93
N ARG A 210 -33.56 -6.56 20.70
CA ARG A 210 -34.81 -7.29 20.40
C ARG A 210 -34.96 -8.57 21.23
N LYS A 211 -33.87 -9.31 21.48
CA LYS A 211 -33.90 -10.49 22.36
C LYS A 211 -34.15 -10.10 23.82
N LYS A 212 -33.53 -9.02 24.31
CA LYS A 212 -33.76 -8.48 25.66
C LYS A 212 -35.19 -7.98 25.84
N ALA A 213 -35.73 -7.23 24.87
CA ALA A 213 -37.11 -6.75 24.87
C ALA A 213 -38.12 -7.90 24.82
N LYS A 214 -37.87 -8.95 24.01
CA LYS A 214 -38.69 -10.18 24.04
C LYS A 214 -38.61 -10.91 25.37
N MET A 215 -37.45 -10.93 26.02
CA MET A 215 -37.30 -11.54 27.34
C MET A 215 -37.97 -10.71 28.45
N GLN A 216 -37.96 -9.38 28.34
CA GLN A 216 -38.69 -8.48 29.23
C GLN A 216 -40.20 -8.59 29.02
N ASN A 217 -40.70 -8.55 27.78
CA ASN A 217 -42.12 -8.78 27.48
C ASN A 217 -42.56 -10.18 27.89
N LYS A 218 -41.71 -11.21 27.77
CA LYS A 218 -42.01 -12.56 28.28
C LYS A 218 -42.04 -12.58 29.82
N LYS A 219 -41.23 -11.76 30.48
CA LYS A 219 -41.19 -11.66 31.95
C LYS A 219 -42.37 -10.83 32.50
N GLU A 220 -42.84 -9.82 31.76
CA GLU A 220 -44.10 -9.10 32.04
C GLU A 220 -45.33 -9.93 31.70
N SER A 221 -45.31 -10.72 30.61
CA SER A 221 -46.41 -11.63 30.26
C SER A 221 -46.48 -12.88 31.16
N ILE A 222 -45.42 -13.18 31.92
CA ILE A 222 -45.44 -14.14 33.05
C ILE A 222 -45.79 -13.38 34.34
N SER A 223 -46.81 -12.52 34.28
CA SER A 223 -47.51 -11.97 35.45
C SER A 223 -49.03 -11.92 35.25
N GLY A 224 -49.52 -12.58 34.19
CA GLY A 224 -50.94 -12.81 33.92
C GLY A 224 -51.12 -14.25 33.43
N THR A 225 -52.01 -14.95 34.11
CA THR A 225 -52.33 -16.38 34.10
C THR A 225 -52.57 -17.07 32.76
N GLU A 226 -52.57 -18.41 32.90
CA GLU A 226 -53.09 -19.46 32.01
C GLU A 226 -52.01 -20.12 31.13
N TRP A 227 -51.69 -21.38 31.47
CA TRP A 227 -50.77 -22.30 30.78
C TRP A 227 -49.27 -22.30 31.20
N ASP A 228 -49.00 -22.63 32.46
CA ASP A 228 -47.69 -23.15 32.88
C ASP A 228 -47.49 -24.60 32.39
N ALA A 229 -46.36 -24.88 31.74
CA ALA A 229 -45.89 -26.24 31.45
C ALA A 229 -44.97 -26.74 32.57
N PRO A 230 -45.01 -28.03 32.93
CA PRO A 230 -44.34 -28.51 34.14
C PRO A 230 -42.82 -28.41 34.04
N SER A 231 -42.20 -28.04 35.17
CA SER A 231 -40.75 -28.05 35.42
C SER A 231 -40.11 -29.36 34.91
N PRO A 232 -38.95 -29.33 34.22
CA PRO A 232 -38.30 -30.56 33.77
C PRO A 232 -37.90 -31.39 34.99
N SER A 233 -38.61 -32.49 35.20
CA SER A 233 -38.33 -33.50 36.21
C SER A 233 -36.88 -33.99 36.10
N SER A 234 -36.16 -33.98 37.21
CA SER A 234 -34.81 -34.50 37.40
C SER A 234 -34.77 -36.04 37.31
N MET A 235 -35.00 -36.58 36.12
CA MET A 235 -34.78 -38.00 35.83
C MET A 235 -33.65 -38.11 34.81
N THR A 236 -32.41 -37.89 35.28
CA THR A 236 -31.22 -38.40 34.58
C THR A 236 -31.35 -39.91 34.53
N ARG A 237 -31.76 -40.47 33.37
CA ARG A 237 -31.74 -41.90 33.10
C ARG A 237 -30.31 -42.40 33.31
N SER A 238 -30.04 -43.03 34.44
CA SER A 238 -28.75 -43.66 34.70
C SER A 238 -28.61 -44.87 33.78
N VAL A 239 -27.46 -45.00 33.14
CA VAL A 239 -27.16 -46.05 32.15
C VAL A 239 -26.12 -46.98 32.78
N VAL A 240 -26.33 -48.29 32.68
CA VAL A 240 -25.43 -49.33 33.21
C VAL A 240 -24.85 -50.12 32.03
N SER A 241 -23.52 -50.28 32.02
CA SER A 241 -22.83 -51.08 31.00
C SER A 241 -22.79 -52.56 31.38
N CYS A 242 -23.09 -53.45 30.42
CA CYS A 242 -22.94 -54.88 30.59
C CYS A 242 -21.46 -55.29 30.64
N LYS A 243 -21.04 -56.07 31.64
CA LYS A 243 -19.65 -56.54 31.76
C LYS A 243 -19.24 -57.54 30.69
N ASN A 244 -20.18 -58.30 30.12
CA ASN A 244 -19.86 -59.37 29.18
C ASN A 244 -19.79 -58.87 27.72
N CYS A 245 -20.70 -57.99 27.29
CA CYS A 245 -20.75 -57.48 25.92
C CYS A 245 -20.48 -55.97 25.77
N GLY A 246 -20.28 -55.24 26.88
CA GLY A 246 -20.00 -53.80 26.87
C GLY A 246 -21.18 -52.90 26.50
N ASN A 247 -22.36 -53.45 26.18
CA ASN A 247 -23.49 -52.64 25.74
C ASN A 247 -24.12 -51.84 26.90
N LEU A 248 -24.60 -50.65 26.59
CA LEU A 248 -25.20 -49.71 27.52
C LEU A 248 -26.72 -49.95 27.62
N ASN A 249 -27.21 -50.32 28.80
CA ASN A 249 -28.62 -50.55 29.07
C ASN A 249 -29.16 -49.52 30.08
N ASN A 250 -30.47 -49.28 30.06
CA ASN A 250 -31.12 -48.44 31.07
C ASN A 250 -31.13 -49.17 32.42
N SER A 251 -30.90 -48.46 33.53
CA SER A 251 -30.88 -49.02 34.89
C SER A 251 -32.18 -49.69 35.35
N SER A 252 -33.28 -49.51 34.61
CA SER A 252 -34.57 -50.14 34.90
C SER A 252 -34.67 -51.60 34.41
N VAL A 253 -33.69 -52.12 33.68
CA VAL A 253 -33.71 -53.48 33.10
C VAL A 253 -32.68 -54.36 33.79
N GLN A 254 -33.09 -55.55 34.26
CA GLN A 254 -32.23 -56.46 35.03
C GLN A 254 -31.36 -57.39 34.19
N TYR A 255 -31.61 -57.47 32.88
CA TYR A 255 -30.84 -58.26 31.93
C TYR A 255 -30.38 -57.40 30.75
N CYS A 256 -29.26 -57.79 30.14
CA CYS A 256 -28.73 -57.12 28.98
C CYS A 256 -29.59 -57.41 27.75
N SER A 257 -30.08 -56.36 27.10
CA SER A 257 -30.91 -56.47 25.88
C SER A 257 -30.21 -57.16 24.70
N SER A 258 -28.87 -57.17 24.69
CA SER A 258 -28.08 -57.72 23.58
C SER A 258 -27.60 -59.16 23.79
N CYS A 259 -27.35 -59.58 25.05
CA CYS A 259 -26.77 -60.89 25.33
C CYS A 259 -27.53 -61.72 26.38
N GLY A 260 -28.58 -61.15 27.00
CA GLY A 260 -29.41 -61.86 27.99
C GLY A 260 -28.77 -62.03 29.38
N ASP A 261 -27.51 -61.66 29.57
CA ASP A 261 -26.84 -61.74 30.87
C ASP A 261 -27.41 -60.78 31.90
N PHE A 262 -27.41 -61.21 33.17
CA PHE A 262 -27.91 -60.41 34.28
C PHE A 262 -26.99 -59.20 34.56
N LEU A 263 -27.58 -58.01 34.66
CA LEU A 263 -26.89 -56.76 34.98
C LEU A 263 -26.89 -56.59 36.50
N ALA A 264 -25.80 -57.00 37.16
CA ALA A 264 -25.54 -56.75 38.58
C ALA A 264 -24.61 -55.55 38.79
#